data_AF-A0A971FCY1-F1
#
_entry.id   AF-A0A971FCY1-F1
#
_cell.length_a   1.000
_cell.length_b   1.000
_cell.length_c   1.000
_cell.angle_alpha   90.00
_cell.angle_beta   90.00
_cell.angle_gamma   90.00
#
_symmetry.space_group_name_H-M   'P 1'
#
loop_
_entity.id
_entity.type
_entity.pdbx_description
1 polymer ?
#
loop_
_entity_poly.entity_id
_entity_poly.type
_entity_poly.pdbx_seq_one_letter_code
_entity_poly.pdbx_strand_id
1 'polypeptide(L)'
;MRRTTPFLTVLAAALVLAAPAANAWGPRTQTAIVTTAAKLVSKAGNAPISKMDEHILAGVALPLSEITARHPEFATDPVSVIEQEMALLSAARRGRVDVYFAHRLGILGKMICAVTAPLAGAEVTWRNMYYADADNAIAGLRLKEFPRKEVDPKSYFVRLQGEMTLNSELIEKQYKDGVGFKDVAATTFPADASRSVAAVADVWWTVLTSRTVPGGVSEAQLQEYVLAAQDYLIQRGNLQELEAAVAAHRQLTPFTADMDARVGDMLLAAGYEDRAIAAYETVLAAAPDRKDVAKKVADYYVGKGNGLLQDGRLEDARDAFAAAAKANPLHPEAEAKRLEAEAQITARDGRQAAHRDALSRADELRAMAEQEAARSYYAEAISFLQQAEAAYQEVTDEFPSEAQQRTRGLRDVRDLLNQWKQSLKGSAPTYSGRGFTEDLNSAVQAGMKGLEQEALAEMADKAHAAEIERLTKEMQPQLAIP
;
A
#
# COMPACT_ATOMS: atom_id res chain seq x y z
N MET A 1 -57.43 10.78 -23.61
CA MET A 1 -57.95 11.64 -22.51
C MET A 1 -57.08 11.41 -21.28
N ARG A 2 -56.24 12.40 -20.95
CA ARG A 2 -55.39 12.41 -19.75
C ARG A 2 -56.27 12.55 -18.51
N ARG A 3 -56.10 11.66 -17.53
CA ARG A 3 -56.46 11.92 -16.13
C ARG A 3 -55.27 11.50 -15.26
N THR A 4 -54.50 12.49 -14.86
CA THR A 4 -53.43 12.44 -13.88
C THR A 4 -54.04 12.48 -12.48
N THR A 5 -53.96 11.38 -11.75
CA THR A 5 -54.16 11.33 -10.30
C THR A 5 -52.82 11.60 -9.61
N PRO A 6 -52.70 12.61 -8.73
CA PRO A 6 -51.53 12.72 -7.87
C PRO A 6 -51.72 11.79 -6.66
N PHE A 7 -50.85 10.80 -6.53
CA PHE A 7 -50.66 10.05 -5.29
C PHE A 7 -50.01 11.00 -4.28
N LEU A 8 -50.79 11.44 -3.30
CA LEU A 8 -50.34 12.21 -2.16
C LEU A 8 -49.70 11.22 -1.18
N THR A 9 -48.38 11.09 -1.24
CA THR A 9 -47.56 10.42 -0.23
C THR A 9 -47.61 11.23 1.06
N VAL A 10 -48.45 10.81 2.01
CA VAL A 10 -48.37 11.27 3.39
C VAL A 10 -47.15 10.62 4.03
N LEU A 11 -46.01 11.30 3.94
CA LEU A 11 -44.82 11.00 4.73
C LEU A 11 -45.11 11.47 6.16
N ALA A 12 -45.62 10.57 7.00
CA ALA A 12 -45.66 10.79 8.44
C ALA A 12 -44.22 10.75 8.97
N ALA A 13 -43.56 11.92 8.96
CA ALA A 13 -42.32 12.13 9.67
C ALA A 13 -42.61 12.05 11.17
N ALA A 14 -42.46 10.86 11.74
CA ALA A 14 -42.35 10.67 13.18
C ALA A 14 -41.05 11.35 13.63
N LEU A 15 -41.16 12.63 14.00
CA LEU A 15 -40.13 13.38 14.68
C LEU A 15 -40.01 12.80 16.10
N VAL A 16 -39.23 11.71 16.23
CA VAL A 16 -38.72 11.28 17.53
C VAL A 16 -37.77 12.38 17.96
N LEU A 17 -38.28 13.30 18.79
CA LEU A 17 -37.47 14.18 19.62
C LEU A 17 -36.60 13.29 20.49
N ALA A 18 -35.38 13.01 20.02
CA ALA A 18 -34.33 12.47 20.86
C ALA A 18 -34.10 13.49 21.98
N ALA A 19 -34.61 13.21 23.17
CA ALA A 19 -34.26 13.98 24.35
C ALA A 19 -32.73 14.00 24.45
N PRO A 20 -32.09 15.17 24.66
CA PRO A 20 -30.65 15.21 24.83
C PRO A 20 -30.30 14.29 25.99
N ALA A 21 -29.47 13.27 25.71
CA ALA A 21 -28.90 12.42 26.74
C ALA A 21 -28.25 13.34 27.77
N ALA A 22 -28.83 13.42 28.96
CA ALA A 22 -28.41 14.36 29.97
C ALA A 22 -26.99 13.99 30.40
N ASN A 23 -26.02 14.78 29.97
CA ASN A 23 -24.66 14.68 30.46
C ASN A 23 -24.69 14.99 31.96
N ALA A 24 -24.38 14.00 32.79
CA ALA A 24 -24.19 14.22 34.20
C ALA A 24 -22.87 14.99 34.41
N TRP A 25 -22.96 16.16 35.02
CA TRP A 25 -22.00 17.28 34.92
C TRP A 25 -21.84 17.89 33.51
N GLY A 26 -21.47 19.17 33.46
CA GLY A 26 -21.08 19.85 32.22
C GLY A 26 -19.72 19.34 31.68
N PRO A 27 -19.44 19.52 30.38
CA PRO A 27 -18.24 18.97 29.74
C PRO A 27 -16.92 19.46 30.35
N ARG A 28 -16.80 20.76 30.68
CA ARG A 28 -15.60 21.33 31.31
C ARG A 28 -15.44 20.81 32.73
N THR A 29 -16.54 20.62 33.46
CA THR A 29 -16.51 20.01 34.79
C THR A 29 -16.02 18.56 34.73
N GLN A 30 -16.54 17.75 33.81
CA GLN A 30 -16.07 16.38 33.60
C GLN A 30 -14.56 16.36 33.27
N THR A 31 -14.12 17.20 32.33
CA THR A 31 -12.70 17.32 31.98
C THR A 31 -11.83 17.74 33.16
N ALA A 32 -12.26 18.74 33.95
CA ALA A 32 -11.51 19.20 35.12
C ALA A 32 -11.42 18.11 36.20
N ILE A 33 -12.50 17.35 36.43
CA ILE A 33 -12.52 16.25 37.40
C ILE A 33 -11.52 15.16 36.97
N VAL A 34 -11.62 14.69 35.73
CA VAL A 34 -10.81 13.58 35.24
C VAL A 34 -9.33 13.96 35.10
N THR A 35 -9.01 15.15 34.58
CA THR A 35 -7.61 15.59 34.48
C THR A 35 -6.97 15.83 35.84
N THR A 36 -7.73 16.31 36.83
CA THR A 36 -7.24 16.43 38.21
C THR A 36 -6.97 15.05 38.79
N ALA A 37 -7.90 14.10 38.60
CA ALA A 37 -7.70 12.71 39.03
C ALA A 37 -6.46 12.07 38.38
N ALA A 38 -6.26 12.27 37.07
CA ALA A 38 -5.08 11.80 36.33
C ALA A 38 -3.77 12.32 36.94
N LYS A 39 -3.69 13.62 37.24
CA LYS A 39 -2.52 14.24 37.89
C LYS A 39 -2.25 13.64 39.27
N LEU A 40 -3.29 13.41 40.06
CA LEU A 40 -3.15 12.81 41.40
C LEU A 40 -2.62 11.38 41.32
N VAL A 41 -3.17 10.57 40.42
CA VAL A 41 -2.73 9.18 40.21
C VAL A 41 -1.30 9.14 39.67
N SER A 42 -0.95 10.03 38.73
CA SER A 42 0.41 10.10 38.18
C SER A 42 1.45 10.51 39.22
N LYS A 43 1.12 11.44 40.14
CA LYS A 43 2.01 11.88 41.22
C LYS A 43 2.31 10.75 42.23
N ALA A 44 1.38 9.80 42.38
CA ALA A 44 1.53 8.66 43.27
C ALA A 44 2.41 7.52 42.70
N GLY A 45 2.99 7.68 41.49
CA GLY A 45 4.14 6.90 41.03
C GLY A 45 3.87 5.57 40.32
N ASN A 46 2.60 5.18 40.09
CA ASN A 46 2.27 3.82 39.62
C ASN A 46 2.04 3.66 38.11
N ALA A 47 1.87 4.74 37.34
CA ALA A 47 1.79 4.66 35.87
C ALA A 47 2.10 6.03 35.21
N PRO A 48 2.77 6.06 34.04
CA PRO A 48 3.10 7.29 33.30
C PRO A 48 1.90 7.87 32.54
N ILE A 49 0.76 7.99 33.23
CA ILE A 49 -0.53 8.42 32.64
C ILE A 49 -0.49 9.87 32.18
N SER A 50 0.34 10.70 32.83
CA SER A 50 0.53 12.12 32.46
C SER A 50 1.10 12.35 31.06
N LYS A 51 1.74 11.34 30.45
CA LYS A 51 2.18 11.42 29.05
C LYS A 51 1.06 11.13 28.04
N MET A 52 -0.10 10.68 28.52
CA MET A 52 -1.23 10.20 27.73
C MET A 52 -2.48 11.05 27.95
N ASP A 53 -2.33 12.28 28.46
CA ASP A 53 -3.42 13.21 28.76
C ASP A 53 -4.34 13.41 27.54
N GLU A 54 -3.78 13.49 26.33
CA GLU A 54 -4.55 13.61 25.07
C GLU A 54 -5.57 12.48 24.92
N HIS A 55 -5.18 11.23 25.19
CA HIS A 55 -6.04 10.05 25.01
C HIS A 55 -7.10 9.96 26.10
N ILE A 56 -6.72 10.28 27.34
CA ILE A 56 -7.67 10.39 28.45
C ILE A 56 -8.74 11.43 28.10
N LEU A 57 -8.32 12.59 27.61
CA LEU A 57 -9.23 13.66 27.20
C LEU A 57 -10.14 13.23 26.05
N ALA A 58 -9.61 12.51 25.06
CA ALA A 58 -10.42 11.94 23.98
C ALA A 58 -11.49 10.98 24.52
N GLY A 59 -11.16 10.14 25.50
CA GLY A 59 -12.12 9.26 26.16
C GLY A 59 -13.19 10.01 26.95
N VAL A 60 -12.82 11.10 27.64
CA VAL A 60 -13.78 11.97 28.36
C VAL A 60 -14.67 12.76 27.40
N ALA A 61 -14.17 13.09 26.21
CA ALA A 61 -14.93 13.82 25.20
C ALA A 61 -16.06 12.97 24.58
N LEU A 62 -15.98 11.64 24.67
CA LEU A 62 -16.97 10.73 24.10
C LEU A 62 -18.39 11.00 24.62
N PRO A 63 -19.40 11.24 23.76
CA PRO A 63 -20.76 11.51 24.21
C PRO A 63 -21.34 10.39 25.08
N LEU A 64 -22.11 10.72 26.13
CA LEU A 64 -22.69 9.71 27.00
C LEU A 64 -23.66 8.77 26.25
N SER A 65 -24.33 9.28 25.21
CA SER A 65 -25.18 8.48 24.32
C SER A 65 -24.41 7.37 23.61
N GLU A 66 -23.14 7.60 23.27
CA GLU A 66 -22.30 6.60 22.64
C GLU A 66 -21.84 5.54 23.65
N ILE A 67 -21.55 5.95 24.89
CA ILE A 67 -21.29 5.02 26.00
C ILE A 67 -22.51 4.14 26.24
N THR A 68 -23.72 4.71 26.29
CA THR A 68 -24.97 3.95 26.46
C THR A 68 -25.29 3.08 25.24
N ALA A 69 -24.91 3.48 24.03
CA ALA A 69 -25.08 2.64 22.85
C ALA A 69 -24.17 1.39 22.90
N ARG A 70 -22.96 1.53 23.45
CA ARG A 70 -22.02 0.41 23.67
C ARG A 70 -22.38 -0.44 24.88
N HIS A 71 -22.96 0.18 25.91
CA HIS A 71 -23.36 -0.43 27.18
C HIS A 71 -24.81 -0.02 27.51
N PRO A 72 -25.82 -0.66 26.90
CA PRO A 72 -27.23 -0.30 27.13
C PRO A 72 -27.63 -0.35 28.60
N GLU A 73 -27.07 -1.28 29.35
CA GLU A 73 -27.26 -1.47 30.78
C GLU A 73 -26.71 -0.31 31.64
N PHE A 74 -25.87 0.57 31.09
CA PHE A 74 -25.37 1.76 31.79
C PHE A 74 -26.50 2.70 32.22
N ALA A 75 -27.59 2.76 31.46
CA ALA A 75 -28.74 3.59 31.81
C ALA A 75 -29.52 3.07 33.03
N THR A 76 -29.46 1.76 33.29
CA THR A 76 -30.23 1.10 34.36
C THR A 76 -29.37 0.72 35.57
N ASP A 77 -28.14 0.28 35.33
CA ASP A 77 -27.18 -0.13 36.36
C ASP A 77 -25.76 0.34 35.99
N PRO A 78 -25.47 1.64 36.13
CA PRO A 78 -24.17 2.19 35.76
C PRO A 78 -23.03 1.67 36.65
N VAL A 79 -23.32 1.24 37.88
CA VAL A 79 -22.30 0.73 38.81
C VAL A 79 -21.78 -0.64 38.33
N SER A 80 -22.67 -1.52 37.84
CA SER A 80 -22.22 -2.80 37.26
C SER A 80 -21.35 -2.61 36.02
N VAL A 81 -21.68 -1.65 35.14
CA VAL A 81 -20.83 -1.35 33.97
C VAL A 81 -19.47 -0.82 34.38
N ILE A 82 -19.42 0.07 35.37
CA ILE A 82 -18.15 0.56 35.94
C ILE A 82 -17.32 -0.61 36.48
N GLU A 83 -17.94 -1.55 37.20
CA GLU A 83 -17.27 -2.76 37.72
C GLU A 83 -16.71 -3.63 36.58
N GLN A 84 -17.50 -3.86 35.51
CA GLN A 84 -17.06 -4.62 34.34
C GLN A 84 -15.90 -3.94 33.60
N GLU A 85 -15.94 -2.62 33.46
CA GLU A 85 -14.86 -1.85 32.84
C GLU A 85 -13.59 -1.89 33.70
N MET A 86 -13.73 -1.75 35.03
CA MET A 86 -12.62 -1.91 35.96
C MET A 86 -11.99 -3.30 35.86
N ALA A 87 -12.80 -4.36 35.77
CA ALA A 87 -12.34 -5.72 35.58
C ALA A 87 -11.52 -5.88 34.29
N LEU A 88 -12.08 -5.41 33.18
CA LEU A 88 -11.46 -5.49 31.85
C LEU A 88 -10.13 -4.72 31.80
N LEU A 89 -10.10 -3.48 32.30
CA LEU A 89 -8.87 -2.70 32.34
C LEU A 89 -7.84 -3.29 33.31
N SER A 90 -8.26 -3.84 34.45
CA SER A 90 -7.33 -4.53 35.35
C SER A 90 -6.67 -5.74 34.68
N ALA A 91 -7.41 -6.46 33.83
CA ALA A 91 -6.89 -7.56 33.03
C ALA A 91 -5.97 -7.08 31.89
N ALA A 92 -6.40 -6.05 31.14
CA ALA A 92 -5.65 -5.48 30.01
C ALA A 92 -4.35 -4.78 30.43
N ARG A 93 -4.26 -4.26 31.67
CA ARG A 93 -3.03 -3.63 32.20
C ARG A 93 -1.81 -4.55 32.12
N ARG A 94 -2.00 -5.87 32.18
CA ARG A 94 -0.91 -6.87 32.18
C ARG A 94 0.03 -6.75 30.97
N GLY A 95 -0.48 -6.24 29.83
CA GLY A 95 0.28 -6.11 28.58
C GLY A 95 1.13 -4.84 28.49
N ARG A 96 0.98 -3.88 29.41
CA ARG A 96 1.48 -2.48 29.44
C ARG A 96 0.33 -1.48 29.29
N VAL A 97 0.45 -0.33 29.97
CA VAL A 97 -0.44 0.82 29.76
C VAL A 97 -0.07 1.47 28.43
N ASP A 98 -0.97 1.40 27.45
CA ASP A 98 -0.84 2.00 26.13
C ASP A 98 -1.84 3.16 25.93
N VAL A 99 -1.85 3.74 24.72
CA VAL A 99 -2.70 4.89 24.41
C VAL A 99 -4.19 4.55 24.40
N TYR A 100 -4.57 3.33 24.00
CA TYR A 100 -5.97 2.91 24.03
C TYR A 100 -6.44 2.64 25.45
N PHE A 101 -5.58 2.06 26.31
CA PHE A 101 -5.83 1.92 27.73
C PHE A 101 -6.11 3.28 28.39
N ALA A 102 -5.30 4.30 28.08
CA ALA A 102 -5.50 5.66 28.57
C ALA A 102 -6.82 6.27 28.09
N HIS A 103 -7.18 6.04 26.83
CA HIS A 103 -8.49 6.41 26.29
C HIS A 103 -9.65 5.76 27.06
N ARG A 104 -9.55 4.45 27.35
CA ARG A 104 -10.54 3.72 28.14
C ARG A 104 -10.60 4.17 29.60
N LEU A 105 -9.48 4.53 30.22
CA LEU A 105 -9.47 5.19 31.53
C LEU A 105 -10.25 6.51 31.50
N GLY A 106 -10.11 7.31 30.44
CA GLY A 106 -10.91 8.52 30.21
C GLY A 106 -12.41 8.24 30.18
N ILE A 107 -12.83 7.22 29.42
CA ILE A 107 -14.24 6.77 29.37
C ILE A 107 -14.72 6.32 30.76
N LEU A 108 -13.92 5.52 31.48
CA LEU A 108 -14.21 5.10 32.85
C LEU A 108 -14.37 6.31 33.78
N GLY A 109 -13.49 7.30 33.68
CA GLY A 109 -13.59 8.56 34.42
C GLY A 109 -14.90 9.30 34.13
N LYS A 110 -15.34 9.34 32.88
CA LYS A 110 -16.63 9.92 32.48
C LYS A 110 -17.82 9.16 33.06
N MET A 111 -17.80 7.83 33.01
CA MET A 111 -18.84 7.00 33.61
C MET A 111 -18.98 7.26 35.12
N ILE A 112 -17.85 7.37 35.82
CA ILE A 112 -17.83 7.70 37.25
C ILE A 112 -18.40 9.10 37.49
N CYS A 113 -17.98 10.10 36.70
CA CYS A 113 -18.56 11.45 36.78
C CYS A 113 -20.08 11.41 36.64
N ALA A 114 -20.60 10.54 35.78
CA ALA A 114 -22.03 10.44 35.57
C ALA A 114 -22.78 9.90 36.80
N VAL A 115 -22.17 8.98 37.54
CA VAL A 115 -22.74 8.40 38.77
C VAL A 115 -22.55 9.31 39.99
N THR A 116 -21.50 10.14 40.00
CA THR A 116 -21.19 11.04 41.13
C THR A 116 -21.72 12.46 40.96
N ALA A 117 -22.51 12.72 39.93
CA ALA A 117 -23.14 14.02 39.73
C ALA A 117 -24.34 14.22 40.70
N PRO A 118 -24.38 15.34 41.45
CA PRO A 118 -25.59 15.78 42.13
C PRO A 118 -26.74 15.93 41.14
N LEU A 119 -27.97 15.87 41.64
CA LEU A 119 -29.18 16.00 40.83
C LEU A 119 -29.34 14.97 39.70
N ALA A 120 -28.59 13.86 39.70
CA ALA A 120 -28.71 12.84 38.65
C ALA A 120 -30.16 12.34 38.48
N GLY A 121 -30.90 12.21 39.59
CA GLY A 121 -32.32 11.82 39.63
C GLY A 121 -33.33 12.98 39.59
N ALA A 122 -32.89 14.24 39.52
CA ALA A 122 -33.78 15.40 39.51
C ALA A 122 -34.41 15.63 38.13
N GLU A 123 -35.42 16.50 38.07
CA GLU A 123 -36.06 16.90 36.81
C GLU A 123 -35.03 17.45 35.81
N VAL A 124 -35.15 17.04 34.53
CA VAL A 124 -34.19 17.34 33.46
C VAL A 124 -33.90 18.85 33.34
N THR A 125 -34.92 19.68 33.49
CA THR A 125 -34.83 21.15 33.41
C THR A 125 -33.81 21.71 34.41
N TRP A 126 -34.01 21.42 35.70
CA TRP A 126 -33.17 21.96 36.79
C TRP A 126 -31.79 21.32 36.82
N ARG A 127 -31.73 20.02 36.52
CA ARG A 127 -30.47 19.29 36.37
C ARG A 127 -29.57 19.94 35.32
N ASN A 128 -30.12 20.24 34.14
CA ASN A 128 -29.36 20.86 33.05
C ASN A 128 -28.89 22.28 33.40
N MET A 129 -29.73 23.08 34.07
CA MET A 129 -29.35 24.40 34.54
C MET A 129 -28.19 24.33 35.56
N TYR A 130 -28.29 23.42 36.54
CA TYR A 130 -27.22 23.20 37.52
C TYR A 130 -25.90 22.78 36.86
N TYR A 131 -25.93 21.85 35.91
CA TYR A 131 -24.71 21.42 35.24
C TYR A 131 -24.10 22.51 34.38
N ALA A 132 -24.89 23.37 33.74
CA ALA A 132 -24.38 24.53 33.01
C ALA A 132 -23.69 25.54 33.94
N ASP A 133 -24.29 25.82 35.10
CA ASP A 133 -23.71 26.73 36.10
C ASP A 133 -22.43 26.14 36.72
N ALA A 134 -22.42 24.85 37.04
CA ALA A 134 -21.24 24.12 37.51
C ALA A 134 -20.09 24.16 36.48
N ASP A 135 -20.40 24.07 35.19
CA ASP A 135 -19.42 24.15 34.09
C ASP A 135 -18.75 25.53 33.99
N ASN A 136 -19.50 26.58 34.34
CA ASN A 136 -18.98 27.93 34.42
C ASN A 136 -18.14 28.15 35.68
N ALA A 137 -18.54 27.54 36.81
CA ALA A 137 -17.91 27.73 38.10
C ALA A 137 -16.58 26.95 38.28
N ILE A 138 -16.36 25.85 37.53
CA ILE A 138 -15.22 24.95 37.77
C ILE A 138 -13.84 25.59 37.53
N ALA A 139 -13.74 26.61 36.65
CA ALA A 139 -12.46 27.17 36.21
C ALA A 139 -11.63 27.82 37.32
N GLY A 140 -12.26 28.30 38.41
CA GLY A 140 -11.59 28.95 39.54
C GLY A 140 -11.39 28.05 40.76
N LEU A 141 -11.76 26.76 40.68
CA LEU A 141 -11.93 25.92 41.85
C LEU A 141 -10.65 25.15 42.21
N ARG A 142 -10.27 25.19 43.49
CA ARG A 142 -9.24 24.29 44.04
C ARG A 142 -9.89 23.01 44.54
N LEU A 143 -9.74 21.94 43.76
CA LEU A 143 -10.23 20.60 44.10
C LEU A 143 -9.35 19.99 45.20
N LYS A 144 -9.99 19.40 46.22
CA LYS A 144 -9.28 18.81 47.37
C LYS A 144 -8.70 17.44 47.01
N GLU A 145 -7.47 17.20 47.48
CA GLU A 145 -6.81 15.90 47.39
C GLU A 145 -7.21 15.01 48.57
N PHE A 146 -7.45 13.73 48.31
CA PHE A 146 -7.72 12.71 49.34
C PHE A 146 -6.66 11.61 49.29
N PRO A 147 -6.36 10.94 50.43
CA PRO A 147 -5.53 9.74 50.41
C PRO A 147 -6.22 8.63 49.61
N ARG A 148 -5.45 7.94 48.76
CA ARG A 148 -5.98 6.90 47.85
C ARG A 148 -6.37 5.65 48.61
N LYS A 149 -7.47 5.02 48.18
CA LYS A 149 -7.96 3.76 48.74
C LYS A 149 -8.30 2.79 47.63
N GLU A 150 -8.12 1.50 47.89
CA GLU A 150 -8.66 0.45 47.03
C GLU A 150 -10.18 0.41 47.18
N VAL A 151 -10.87 0.18 46.06
CA VAL A 151 -12.33 0.31 45.94
C VAL A 151 -12.95 -1.03 45.61
N ASP A 152 -13.90 -1.46 46.44
CA ASP A 152 -14.93 -2.41 46.04
C ASP A 152 -16.09 -1.61 45.41
N PRO A 153 -16.34 -1.71 44.09
CA PRO A 153 -17.25 -0.80 43.38
C PRO A 153 -18.66 -0.77 43.98
N LYS A 154 -19.24 -1.92 44.32
CA LYS A 154 -20.62 -2.00 44.81
C LYS A 154 -20.79 -1.27 46.12
N SER A 155 -20.00 -1.60 47.14
CA SER A 155 -20.11 -0.93 48.44
C SER A 155 -19.68 0.53 48.39
N TYR A 156 -18.67 0.86 47.57
CA TYR A 156 -18.15 2.22 47.44
C TYR A 156 -19.17 3.16 46.80
N PHE A 157 -19.76 2.79 45.66
CA PHE A 157 -20.70 3.65 44.95
C PHE A 157 -22.03 3.79 45.69
N VAL A 158 -22.50 2.77 46.41
CA VAL A 158 -23.69 2.89 47.27
C VAL A 158 -23.49 3.96 48.35
N ARG A 159 -22.34 3.94 49.05
CA ARG A 159 -22.03 4.97 50.05
C ARG A 159 -21.90 6.35 49.40
N LEU A 160 -21.18 6.43 48.29
CA LEU A 160 -20.92 7.69 47.61
C LEU A 160 -22.19 8.34 47.05
N GLN A 161 -23.11 7.54 46.48
CA GLN A 161 -24.41 8.03 46.02
C GLN A 161 -25.25 8.58 47.19
N GLY A 162 -25.21 7.91 48.34
CA GLY A 162 -25.83 8.43 49.58
C GLY A 162 -25.27 9.81 49.95
N GLU A 163 -23.95 10.00 49.89
CA GLU A 163 -23.31 11.29 50.18
C GLU A 163 -23.63 12.38 49.13
N MET A 164 -23.70 12.02 47.85
CA MET A 164 -24.00 12.96 46.75
C MET A 164 -25.47 13.44 46.75
N THR A 165 -26.38 12.59 47.21
CA THR A 165 -27.83 12.90 47.21
C THR A 165 -28.26 13.76 48.38
N LEU A 166 -27.44 13.90 49.44
CA LEU A 166 -27.77 14.65 50.66
C LEU A 166 -28.31 16.07 50.41
N ASN A 167 -27.73 16.78 49.44
CA ASN A 167 -28.14 18.16 49.14
C ASN A 167 -28.99 18.27 47.87
N SER A 168 -29.26 17.16 47.17
CA SER A 168 -29.89 17.19 45.84
C SER A 168 -31.30 17.79 45.90
N GLU A 169 -32.13 17.41 46.87
CA GLU A 169 -33.48 17.97 47.02
C GLU A 169 -33.47 19.49 47.30
N LEU A 170 -32.53 19.94 48.14
CA LEU A 170 -32.40 21.34 48.50
C LEU A 170 -31.90 22.18 47.32
N ILE A 171 -30.91 21.67 46.58
CA ILE A 171 -30.40 22.30 45.36
C ILE A 171 -31.54 22.39 44.32
N GLU A 172 -32.28 21.30 44.09
CA GLU A 172 -33.39 21.30 43.13
C GLU A 172 -34.46 22.34 43.50
N LYS A 173 -34.82 22.41 44.78
CA LYS A 173 -35.75 23.42 45.29
C LYS A 173 -35.24 24.84 45.03
N GLN A 174 -33.96 25.12 45.25
CA GLN A 174 -33.39 26.45 44.97
C GLN A 174 -33.46 26.84 43.50
N TYR A 175 -33.35 25.88 42.58
CA TYR A 175 -33.56 26.15 41.16
C TYR A 175 -35.03 26.44 40.85
N LYS A 176 -35.96 25.66 41.43
CA LYS A 176 -37.41 25.90 41.29
C LYS A 176 -37.84 27.25 41.85
N ASP A 177 -37.24 27.68 42.96
CA ASP A 177 -37.52 28.95 43.63
C ASP A 177 -36.80 30.16 42.97
N GLY A 178 -36.04 29.93 41.89
CA GLY A 178 -35.35 31.00 41.13
C GLY A 178 -34.06 31.53 41.76
N VAL A 179 -33.54 30.89 42.82
CA VAL A 179 -32.25 31.23 43.44
C VAL A 179 -31.09 30.79 42.55
N GLY A 180 -31.18 29.59 41.97
CA GLY A 180 -30.17 29.00 41.09
C GLY A 180 -28.81 28.78 41.79
N PHE A 181 -27.70 28.99 41.08
CA PHE A 181 -26.33 28.73 41.55
C PHE A 181 -25.75 29.82 42.47
N LYS A 182 -26.48 30.27 43.50
CA LYS A 182 -26.04 31.38 44.36
C LYS A 182 -25.86 31.03 45.84
N ASP A 183 -26.43 29.92 46.29
CA ASP A 183 -26.45 29.57 47.72
C ASP A 183 -25.96 28.14 47.97
N VAL A 184 -26.84 27.18 48.24
CA VAL A 184 -26.45 25.80 48.58
C VAL A 184 -25.70 25.17 47.41
N ALA A 185 -26.20 25.34 46.20
CA ALA A 185 -25.56 24.86 44.97
C ALA A 185 -24.10 25.33 44.83
N ALA A 186 -23.85 26.64 45.03
CA ALA A 186 -22.51 27.21 44.91
C ALA A 186 -21.61 26.82 46.10
N THR A 187 -22.19 26.69 47.29
CA THR A 187 -21.46 26.38 48.53
C THR A 187 -21.03 24.91 48.59
N THR A 188 -21.86 23.98 48.11
CA THR A 188 -21.55 22.54 48.15
C THR A 188 -20.78 22.06 46.93
N PHE A 189 -20.90 22.75 45.79
CA PHE A 189 -20.24 22.37 44.53
C PHE A 189 -18.73 22.06 44.67
N PRO A 190 -17.90 22.86 45.37
CA PRO A 190 -16.48 22.52 45.53
C PRO A 190 -16.26 21.16 46.21
N ALA A 191 -17.09 20.82 47.19
CA ALA A 191 -17.01 19.54 47.88
C ALA A 191 -17.50 18.41 46.96
N ASP A 192 -18.62 18.60 46.25
CA ASP A 192 -19.20 17.59 45.36
C ASP A 192 -18.27 17.26 44.18
N ALA A 193 -17.68 18.29 43.56
CA ALA A 193 -16.65 18.14 42.53
C ALA A 193 -15.39 17.44 43.07
N SER A 194 -14.94 17.79 44.29
CA SER A 194 -13.77 17.14 44.92
C SER A 194 -14.04 15.66 45.26
N ARG A 195 -15.27 15.31 45.66
CA ARG A 195 -15.65 13.89 45.88
C ARG A 195 -15.68 13.11 44.56
N SER A 196 -16.14 13.73 43.47
CA SER A 196 -16.05 13.13 42.13
C SER A 196 -14.60 12.89 41.68
N VAL A 197 -13.69 13.85 41.91
CA VAL A 197 -12.24 13.65 41.68
C VAL A 197 -11.70 12.50 42.50
N ALA A 198 -12.07 12.44 43.78
CA ALA A 198 -11.64 11.37 44.67
C ALA A 198 -12.09 9.99 44.15
N ALA A 199 -13.33 9.87 43.70
CA ALA A 199 -13.90 8.66 43.13
C ALA A 199 -13.19 8.20 41.87
N VAL A 200 -12.97 9.10 40.90
CA VAL A 200 -12.22 8.77 39.68
C VAL A 200 -10.81 8.29 40.03
N ALA A 201 -10.11 9.02 40.89
CA ALA A 201 -8.74 8.68 41.25
C ALA A 201 -8.63 7.39 42.09
N ASP A 202 -9.60 7.08 42.96
CA ASP A 202 -9.62 5.83 43.73
C ASP A 202 -9.92 4.61 42.84
N VAL A 203 -10.86 4.75 41.89
CA VAL A 203 -11.16 3.69 40.91
C VAL A 203 -9.96 3.45 40.00
N TRP A 204 -9.37 4.50 39.42
CA TRP A 204 -8.18 4.36 38.60
C TRP A 204 -7.01 3.78 39.38
N TRP A 205 -6.81 4.23 40.62
CA TRP A 205 -5.82 3.65 41.52
C TRP A 205 -6.04 2.14 41.66
N THR A 206 -7.27 1.72 41.94
CA THR A 206 -7.64 0.31 42.04
C THR A 206 -7.29 -0.47 40.77
N VAL A 207 -7.69 0.02 39.58
CA VAL A 207 -7.36 -0.62 38.29
C VAL A 207 -5.84 -0.73 38.07
N LEU A 208 -5.10 0.31 38.46
CA LEU A 208 -3.66 0.40 38.22
C LEU A 208 -2.80 -0.31 39.25
N THR A 209 -3.30 -0.54 40.47
CA THR A 209 -2.50 -1.12 41.57
C THR A 209 -3.01 -2.46 42.06
N SER A 210 -4.30 -2.75 41.88
CA SER A 210 -4.87 -3.99 42.41
C SER A 210 -4.19 -5.19 41.75
N ARG A 211 -3.86 -6.19 42.57
CA ARG A 211 -3.30 -7.47 42.13
C ARG A 211 -4.41 -8.47 41.80
N THR A 212 -5.59 -8.24 42.36
CA THR A 212 -6.80 -9.00 42.09
C THR A 212 -7.51 -8.36 40.91
N VAL A 213 -7.71 -9.12 39.83
CA VAL A 213 -8.67 -8.72 38.78
C VAL A 213 -10.06 -8.93 39.39
N PRO A 214 -10.87 -7.88 39.60
CA PRO A 214 -12.23 -8.06 40.09
C PRO A 214 -13.01 -8.81 39.00
N GLY A 215 -13.51 -10.01 39.29
CA GLY A 215 -14.35 -10.77 38.34
C GLY A 215 -13.60 -11.53 37.24
N GLY A 216 -14.28 -12.51 36.65
CA GLY A 216 -13.75 -13.34 35.56
C GLY A 216 -13.96 -12.67 34.21
N VAL A 217 -12.98 -11.89 33.74
CA VAL A 217 -12.96 -11.40 32.35
C VAL A 217 -12.78 -12.58 31.41
N SER A 218 -13.69 -12.75 30.45
CA SER A 218 -13.60 -13.82 29.47
C SER A 218 -12.53 -13.52 28.42
N GLU A 219 -12.01 -14.56 27.78
CA GLU A 219 -11.08 -14.39 26.66
C GLU A 219 -11.70 -13.57 25.53
N ALA A 220 -12.98 -13.80 25.21
CA ALA A 220 -13.71 -13.05 24.20
C ALA A 220 -13.75 -11.54 24.50
N GLN A 221 -13.89 -11.14 25.77
CA GLN A 221 -13.84 -9.72 26.17
C GLN A 221 -12.45 -9.11 25.95
N LEU A 222 -11.38 -9.87 26.20
CA LEU A 222 -10.01 -9.42 25.92
C LEU A 222 -9.75 -9.32 24.42
N GLN A 223 -10.27 -10.26 23.63
CA GLN A 223 -10.18 -10.20 22.16
C GLN A 223 -10.90 -8.96 21.61
N GLU A 224 -12.12 -8.68 22.06
CA GLU A 224 -12.87 -7.49 21.64
C GLU A 224 -12.17 -6.20 22.10
N TYR A 225 -11.60 -6.18 23.31
CA TYR A 225 -10.76 -5.06 23.78
C TYR A 225 -9.58 -4.82 22.83
N VAL A 226 -8.84 -5.88 22.49
CA VAL A 226 -7.68 -5.79 21.59
C VAL A 226 -8.09 -5.33 20.20
N LEU A 227 -9.18 -5.85 19.65
CA LEU A 227 -9.66 -5.43 18.33
C LEU A 227 -10.05 -3.95 18.31
N ALA A 228 -10.72 -3.48 19.36
CA ALA A 228 -11.03 -2.07 19.52
C ALA A 228 -9.77 -1.20 19.73
N ALA A 229 -8.72 -1.75 20.37
CA ALA A 229 -7.43 -1.09 20.49
C ALA A 229 -6.72 -0.95 19.13
N GLN A 230 -6.75 -2.01 18.31
CA GLN A 230 -6.20 -2.00 16.95
C GLN A 230 -6.93 -0.98 16.08
N ASP A 231 -8.27 -1.00 16.07
CA ASP A 231 -9.07 -0.02 15.33
C ASP A 231 -8.74 1.42 15.77
N TYR A 232 -8.73 1.70 17.07
CA TYR A 232 -8.37 3.01 17.60
C TYR A 232 -7.00 3.50 17.12
N LEU A 233 -5.99 2.62 17.09
CA LEU A 233 -4.64 2.94 16.62
C LEU A 233 -4.59 3.14 15.09
N ILE A 234 -5.32 2.32 14.34
CA ILE A 234 -5.44 2.42 12.88
C ILE A 234 -6.09 3.75 12.48
N GLN A 235 -7.21 4.13 13.11
CA GLN A 235 -7.90 5.39 12.82
C GLN A 235 -7.04 6.63 13.11
N ARG A 236 -6.10 6.54 14.07
CA ARG A 236 -5.13 7.61 14.33
C ARG A 236 -4.02 7.71 13.29
N GLY A 237 -3.81 6.65 12.49
CA GLY A 237 -2.79 6.60 11.45
C GLY A 237 -1.34 6.60 11.93
N ASN A 238 -1.09 6.42 13.24
CA ASN A 238 0.26 6.27 13.76
C ASN A 238 0.71 4.80 13.71
N LEU A 239 1.23 4.42 12.55
CA LEU A 239 1.63 3.05 12.23
C LEU A 239 2.76 2.50 13.11
N GLN A 240 3.67 3.35 13.59
CA GLN A 240 4.73 2.92 14.52
C GLN A 240 4.17 2.53 15.88
N GLU A 241 3.19 3.29 16.37
CA GLU A 241 2.52 3.01 17.64
C GLU A 241 1.66 1.74 17.54
N LEU A 242 0.99 1.53 16.39
CA LEU A 242 0.29 0.29 16.07
C LEU A 242 1.22 -0.93 16.17
N GLU A 243 2.36 -0.90 15.47
CA GLU A 243 3.35 -2.00 15.48
C GLU A 243 3.90 -2.27 16.89
N ALA A 244 4.21 -1.22 17.65
CA ALA A 244 4.68 -1.35 19.03
C ALA A 244 3.61 -1.97 19.95
N ALA A 245 2.33 -1.67 19.73
CA ALA A 245 1.22 -2.17 20.53
C ALA A 245 0.85 -3.62 20.21
N VAL A 246 1.02 -4.09 18.97
CA VAL A 246 0.67 -5.46 18.54
C VAL A 246 1.36 -6.53 19.41
N ALA A 247 2.63 -6.35 19.76
CA ALA A 247 3.35 -7.31 20.60
C ALA A 247 2.73 -7.42 22.00
N ALA A 248 2.33 -6.29 22.60
CA ALA A 248 1.63 -6.26 23.88
C ALA A 248 0.23 -6.88 23.78
N HIS A 249 -0.50 -6.58 22.71
CA HIS A 249 -1.84 -7.13 22.46
C HIS A 249 -1.83 -8.67 22.30
N ARG A 250 -0.83 -9.22 21.61
CA ARG A 250 -0.66 -10.68 21.48
C ARG A 250 -0.30 -11.37 22.81
N GLN A 251 0.24 -10.65 23.78
CA GLN A 251 0.46 -11.16 25.14
C GLN A 251 -0.81 -11.15 26.00
N LEU A 252 -1.79 -10.28 25.67
CA LEU A 252 -3.06 -10.19 26.39
C LEU A 252 -4.01 -11.33 26.02
N THR A 253 -4.07 -11.67 24.74
CA THR A 253 -4.90 -12.77 24.24
C THR A 253 -4.29 -13.34 22.96
N PRO A 254 -4.37 -14.66 22.73
CA PRO A 254 -3.96 -15.26 21.47
C PRO A 254 -4.75 -14.66 20.30
N PHE A 255 -4.04 -14.22 19.27
CA PHE A 255 -4.67 -13.78 18.03
C PHE A 255 -5.10 -15.02 17.25
N THR A 256 -6.41 -15.11 17.01
CA THR A 256 -6.97 -16.12 16.11
C THR A 256 -6.90 -15.63 14.67
N ALA A 257 -7.02 -16.56 13.71
CA ALA A 257 -7.13 -16.21 12.30
C ALA A 257 -8.29 -15.23 12.02
N ASP A 258 -9.39 -15.32 12.78
CA ASP A 258 -10.52 -14.39 12.69
C ASP A 258 -10.17 -12.98 13.17
N MET A 259 -9.38 -12.86 14.24
CA MET A 259 -8.91 -11.56 14.70
C MET A 259 -7.96 -10.91 13.69
N ASP A 260 -6.96 -11.66 13.19
CA ASP A 260 -6.03 -11.15 12.18
C ASP A 260 -6.80 -10.73 10.89
N ALA A 261 -7.85 -11.46 10.49
CA ALA A 261 -8.72 -11.07 9.39
C ALA A 261 -9.50 -9.77 9.68
N ARG A 262 -10.08 -9.62 10.88
CA ARG A 262 -10.77 -8.38 11.29
C ARG A 262 -9.81 -7.18 11.31
N VAL A 263 -8.56 -7.37 11.76
CA VAL A 263 -7.53 -6.32 11.72
C VAL A 263 -7.17 -5.96 10.28
N GLY A 264 -7.05 -6.95 9.39
CA GLY A 264 -6.91 -6.72 7.95
C GLY A 264 -8.05 -5.89 7.37
N ASP A 265 -9.30 -6.18 7.75
CA ASP A 265 -10.48 -5.42 7.33
C ASP A 265 -10.44 -3.96 7.79
N MET A 266 -10.00 -3.71 9.04
CA MET A 266 -9.81 -2.36 9.58
C MET A 266 -8.73 -1.59 8.81
N LEU A 267 -7.59 -2.24 8.52
CA LEU A 267 -6.49 -1.64 7.74
C LEU A 267 -6.94 -1.29 6.33
N LEU A 268 -7.69 -2.18 5.67
CA LEU A 268 -8.22 -1.96 4.33
C LEU A 268 -9.21 -0.78 4.31
N ALA A 269 -10.13 -0.73 5.28
CA ALA A 269 -11.08 0.37 5.42
C ALA A 269 -10.40 1.74 5.67
N ALA A 270 -9.25 1.73 6.34
CA ALA A 270 -8.42 2.92 6.56
C ALA A 270 -7.47 3.27 5.41
N GLY A 271 -7.46 2.49 4.31
CA GLY A 271 -6.63 2.73 3.12
C GLY A 271 -5.19 2.21 3.23
N TYR A 272 -4.86 1.41 4.24
CA TYR A 272 -3.55 0.78 4.39
C TYR A 272 -3.47 -0.57 3.67
N GLU A 273 -3.70 -0.56 2.35
CA GLU A 273 -3.88 -1.77 1.53
C GLU A 273 -2.73 -2.78 1.68
N ASP A 274 -1.48 -2.37 1.47
CA ASP A 274 -0.33 -3.29 1.55
C ASP A 274 -0.22 -3.99 2.92
N ARG A 275 -0.58 -3.29 4.01
CA ARG A 275 -0.57 -3.86 5.36
C ARG A 275 -1.75 -4.78 5.61
N ALA A 276 -2.92 -4.42 5.07
CA ALA A 276 -4.08 -5.30 5.11
C ALA A 276 -3.77 -6.63 4.41
N ILE A 277 -3.11 -6.59 3.25
CA ILE A 277 -2.68 -7.79 2.53
C ILE A 277 -1.68 -8.61 3.34
N ALA A 278 -0.66 -7.99 3.95
CA ALA A 278 0.27 -8.72 4.81
C ALA A 278 -0.42 -9.41 6.01
N ALA A 279 -1.44 -8.77 6.59
CA ALA A 279 -2.27 -9.37 7.63
C ALA A 279 -3.08 -10.56 7.10
N TYR A 280 -3.72 -10.42 5.93
CA TYR A 280 -4.46 -11.49 5.27
C TYR A 280 -3.57 -12.67 4.84
N GLU A 281 -2.34 -12.43 4.38
CA GLU A 281 -1.39 -13.48 4.06
C GLU A 281 -0.99 -14.28 5.30
N THR A 282 -0.85 -13.61 6.45
CA THR A 282 -0.64 -14.29 7.74
C THR A 282 -1.85 -15.17 8.10
N VAL A 283 -3.07 -14.70 7.83
CA VAL A 283 -4.29 -15.50 8.00
C VAL A 283 -4.28 -16.72 7.08
N LEU A 284 -3.96 -16.56 5.79
CA LEU A 284 -3.93 -17.67 4.84
C LEU A 284 -2.81 -18.69 5.13
N ALA A 285 -1.70 -18.26 5.73
CA ALA A 285 -0.65 -19.16 6.18
C ALA A 285 -1.13 -20.04 7.34
N ALA A 286 -1.96 -19.50 8.24
CA ALA A 286 -2.52 -20.23 9.38
C ALA A 286 -3.79 -21.03 9.04
N ALA A 287 -4.63 -20.50 8.14
CA ALA A 287 -5.92 -21.05 7.73
C ALA A 287 -6.11 -20.91 6.20
N PRO A 288 -5.51 -21.81 5.39
CA PRO A 288 -5.52 -21.71 3.92
C PRO A 288 -6.91 -21.84 3.28
N ASP A 289 -7.89 -22.37 4.01
CA ASP A 289 -9.26 -22.62 3.56
C ASP A 289 -10.19 -21.40 3.68
N ARG A 290 -9.69 -20.28 4.22
CA ARG A 290 -10.41 -19.01 4.36
C ARG A 290 -10.65 -18.33 3.01
N LYS A 291 -11.70 -18.78 2.31
CA LYS A 291 -12.09 -18.28 0.97
C LYS A 291 -12.39 -16.79 0.93
N ASP A 292 -12.95 -16.24 2.00
CA ASP A 292 -13.25 -14.81 2.14
C ASP A 292 -11.97 -13.96 2.10
N VAL A 293 -10.92 -14.41 2.79
CA VAL A 293 -9.61 -13.74 2.83
C VAL A 293 -8.83 -13.99 1.55
N ALA A 294 -8.82 -15.23 1.06
CA ALA A 294 -8.19 -15.61 -0.20
C ALA A 294 -8.68 -14.75 -1.38
N LYS A 295 -9.99 -14.48 -1.42
CA LYS A 295 -10.59 -13.60 -2.41
C LYS A 295 -10.02 -12.17 -2.31
N LYS A 296 -9.98 -11.57 -1.12
CA LYS A 296 -9.47 -10.20 -0.92
C LYS A 296 -8.01 -10.06 -1.38
N VAL A 297 -7.17 -11.05 -1.04
CA VAL A 297 -5.75 -11.08 -1.46
C VAL A 297 -5.64 -11.20 -2.98
N ALA A 298 -6.43 -12.08 -3.60
CA ALA A 298 -6.43 -12.25 -5.05
C ALA A 298 -6.93 -10.99 -5.79
N ASP A 299 -8.03 -10.39 -5.32
CA ASP A 299 -8.60 -9.16 -5.90
C ASP A 299 -7.56 -8.02 -5.89
N TYR A 300 -6.82 -7.86 -4.78
CA TYR A 300 -5.72 -6.89 -4.68
C TYR A 300 -4.61 -7.14 -5.70
N TYR A 301 -4.12 -8.37 -5.79
CA TYR A 301 -3.02 -8.71 -6.69
C TYR A 301 -3.43 -8.61 -8.17
N VAL A 302 -4.69 -8.89 -8.50
CA VAL A 302 -5.24 -8.63 -9.85
C VAL A 302 -5.28 -7.14 -10.13
N GLY A 303 -5.75 -6.32 -9.19
CA GLY A 303 -5.73 -4.85 -9.33
C GLY A 303 -4.32 -4.31 -9.57
N LYS A 304 -3.35 -4.76 -8.75
CA LYS A 304 -1.93 -4.41 -8.87
C LYS A 304 -1.34 -4.86 -10.21
N GLY A 305 -1.61 -6.09 -10.63
CA GLY A 305 -1.16 -6.63 -11.92
C GLY A 305 -1.71 -5.85 -13.10
N ASN A 306 -2.99 -5.45 -13.06
CA ASN A 306 -3.59 -4.62 -14.11
C ASN A 306 -2.92 -3.25 -14.21
N GLY A 307 -2.59 -2.61 -13.09
CA GLY A 307 -1.83 -1.35 -13.08
C GLY A 307 -0.43 -1.52 -13.69
N LEU A 308 0.30 -2.55 -13.28
CA LEU A 308 1.63 -2.85 -13.82
C LEU A 308 1.61 -3.16 -15.32
N LEU A 309 0.55 -3.83 -15.80
CA LEU A 309 0.36 -4.11 -17.22
C LEU A 309 0.14 -2.82 -18.02
N GLN A 310 -0.64 -1.87 -17.50
CA GLN A 310 -0.84 -0.55 -18.11
C GLN A 310 0.48 0.24 -18.18
N ASP A 311 1.34 0.10 -17.18
CA ASP A 311 2.67 0.72 -17.13
C ASP A 311 3.72 0.00 -18.01
N GLY A 312 3.35 -1.08 -18.71
CA GLY A 312 4.26 -1.87 -19.55
C GLY A 312 5.24 -2.74 -18.77
N ARG A 313 5.05 -2.90 -17.46
CA ARG A 313 5.89 -3.74 -16.58
C ARG A 313 5.42 -5.19 -16.59
N LEU A 314 5.62 -5.86 -17.73
CA LEU A 314 5.03 -7.18 -18.02
C LEU A 314 5.43 -8.26 -17.00
N GLU A 315 6.70 -8.32 -16.62
CA GLU A 315 7.22 -9.30 -15.66
C GLU A 315 6.60 -9.12 -14.27
N ASP A 316 6.54 -7.87 -13.79
CA ASP A 316 5.94 -7.56 -12.49
C ASP A 316 4.42 -7.83 -12.51
N ALA A 317 3.74 -7.53 -13.63
CA ALA A 317 2.33 -7.83 -13.81
C ALA A 317 2.05 -9.34 -13.76
N ARG A 318 2.86 -10.15 -14.47
CA ARG A 318 2.81 -11.61 -14.42
C ARG A 318 2.97 -12.12 -12.98
N ASP A 319 3.95 -11.60 -12.24
CA ASP A 319 4.23 -12.03 -10.88
C ASP A 319 3.08 -11.67 -9.92
N ALA A 320 2.47 -10.48 -10.10
CA ALA A 320 1.27 -10.10 -9.36
C ALA A 320 0.09 -11.05 -9.67
N PHE A 321 -0.20 -11.34 -10.95
CA PHE A 321 -1.26 -12.28 -11.30
C PHE A 321 -1.00 -13.71 -10.81
N ALA A 322 0.27 -14.15 -10.78
CA ALA A 322 0.66 -15.42 -10.20
C ALA A 322 0.42 -15.45 -8.68
N ALA A 323 0.70 -14.35 -7.97
CA ALA A 323 0.37 -14.22 -6.55
C ALA A 323 -1.16 -14.29 -6.31
N ALA A 324 -1.96 -13.65 -7.17
CA ALA A 324 -3.41 -13.75 -7.10
C ALA A 324 -3.92 -15.19 -7.31
N ALA A 325 -3.41 -15.89 -8.32
CA ALA A 325 -3.78 -17.28 -8.62
C ALA A 325 -3.34 -18.25 -7.51
N LYS A 326 -2.20 -17.97 -6.85
CA LYS A 326 -1.75 -18.72 -5.67
C LYS A 326 -2.68 -18.52 -4.48
N ALA A 327 -3.10 -17.28 -4.24
CA ALA A 327 -4.00 -16.95 -3.12
C ALA A 327 -5.40 -17.55 -3.33
N ASN A 328 -5.94 -17.44 -4.55
CA ASN A 328 -7.22 -18.04 -4.92
C ASN A 328 -7.14 -18.69 -6.31
N PRO A 329 -6.92 -20.02 -6.38
CA PRO A 329 -6.85 -20.75 -7.64
C PRO A 329 -8.14 -20.71 -8.47
N LEU A 330 -9.26 -20.35 -7.86
CA LEU A 330 -10.57 -20.23 -8.51
C LEU A 330 -10.97 -18.76 -8.76
N HIS A 331 -10.03 -17.82 -8.66
CA HIS A 331 -10.28 -16.42 -9.01
C HIS A 331 -10.62 -16.31 -10.50
N PRO A 332 -11.70 -15.61 -10.89
CA PRO A 332 -12.23 -15.64 -12.25
C PRO A 332 -11.23 -15.16 -13.32
N GLU A 333 -10.34 -14.23 -12.96
CA GLU A 333 -9.45 -13.57 -13.92
C GLU A 333 -7.96 -13.87 -13.71
N ALA A 334 -7.55 -14.41 -12.55
CA ALA A 334 -6.14 -14.37 -12.15
C ALA A 334 -5.25 -15.19 -13.09
N GLU A 335 -5.64 -16.44 -13.37
CA GLU A 335 -4.87 -17.31 -14.25
C GLU A 335 -4.93 -16.85 -15.72
N ALA A 336 -6.08 -16.39 -16.18
CA ALA A 336 -6.23 -15.85 -17.53
C ALA A 336 -5.32 -14.63 -17.76
N LYS A 337 -5.27 -13.72 -16.78
CA LYS A 337 -4.41 -12.53 -16.80
C LYS A 337 -2.92 -12.88 -16.70
N ARG A 338 -2.56 -13.89 -15.90
CA ARG A 338 -1.20 -14.42 -15.84
C ARG A 338 -0.72 -14.92 -17.20
N LEU A 339 -1.57 -15.72 -17.88
CA LEU A 339 -1.28 -16.24 -19.22
C LEU A 339 -1.24 -15.13 -20.29
N GLU A 340 -2.10 -14.11 -20.17
CA GLU A 340 -2.08 -12.93 -21.03
C GLU A 340 -0.72 -12.21 -20.93
N ALA A 341 -0.25 -11.93 -19.71
CA ALA A 341 1.05 -11.31 -19.47
C ALA A 341 2.21 -12.17 -20.01
N GLU A 342 2.16 -13.49 -19.79
CA GLU A 342 3.16 -14.44 -20.29
C GLU A 342 3.21 -14.49 -21.82
N ALA A 343 2.06 -14.41 -22.50
CA ALA A 343 1.99 -14.33 -23.95
C ALA A 343 2.58 -13.01 -24.48
N GLN A 344 2.34 -11.88 -23.79
CA GLN A 344 2.92 -10.59 -24.17
C GLN A 344 4.45 -10.57 -24.00
N ILE A 345 4.97 -11.14 -22.91
CA ILE A 345 6.42 -11.32 -22.70
C ILE A 345 7.01 -12.16 -23.84
N THR A 346 6.42 -13.32 -24.11
CA THR A 346 6.89 -14.22 -25.17
C THR A 346 6.89 -13.52 -26.55
N ALA A 347 5.84 -12.77 -26.86
CA ALA A 347 5.74 -12.02 -28.11
C ALA A 347 6.81 -10.93 -28.22
N ARG A 348 7.08 -10.19 -27.13
CA ARG A 348 8.15 -9.19 -27.06
C ARG A 348 9.52 -9.83 -27.26
N ASP A 349 9.80 -10.91 -26.54
CA ASP A 349 11.09 -11.61 -26.60
C ASP A 349 11.32 -12.22 -27.99
N GLY A 350 10.25 -12.73 -28.64
CA GLY A 350 10.30 -13.18 -30.03
C GLY A 350 10.63 -12.07 -31.02
N ARG A 351 10.04 -10.87 -30.86
CA ARG A 351 10.40 -9.69 -31.68
C ARG A 351 11.85 -9.28 -31.46
N GLN A 352 12.32 -9.30 -30.22
CA GLN A 352 13.71 -8.99 -29.89
C GLN A 352 14.68 -9.99 -30.52
N ALA A 353 14.37 -11.29 -30.45
CA ALA A 353 15.16 -12.34 -31.09
C ALA A 353 15.23 -12.14 -32.62
N ALA A 354 14.10 -11.86 -33.27
CA ALA A 354 14.06 -11.59 -34.70
C ALA A 354 14.92 -10.37 -35.09
N HIS A 355 14.95 -9.32 -34.27
CA HIS A 355 15.84 -8.17 -34.49
C HIS A 355 17.31 -8.56 -34.33
N ARG A 356 17.66 -9.39 -33.35
CA ARG A 356 19.04 -9.88 -33.19
C ARG A 356 19.47 -10.77 -34.36
N ASP A 357 18.58 -11.63 -34.86
CA ASP A 357 18.86 -12.48 -36.02
C ASP A 357 19.03 -11.65 -37.31
N ALA A 358 18.25 -10.58 -37.48
CA ALA A 358 18.42 -9.63 -38.58
C ALA A 358 19.78 -8.91 -38.51
N LEU A 359 20.21 -8.49 -37.31
CA LEU A 359 21.53 -7.89 -37.10
C LEU A 359 22.67 -8.89 -37.40
N SER A 360 22.56 -10.13 -36.91
CA SER A 360 23.56 -11.16 -37.18
C SER A 360 23.70 -11.47 -38.67
N ARG A 361 22.57 -11.65 -39.37
CA ARG A 361 22.56 -11.85 -40.83
C ARG A 361 23.19 -10.68 -41.57
N ALA A 362 22.91 -9.45 -41.14
CA ALA A 362 23.48 -8.25 -41.76
C ALA A 362 25.01 -8.19 -41.58
N ASP A 363 25.52 -8.56 -40.41
CA ASP A 363 26.97 -8.63 -40.13
C ASP A 363 27.66 -9.73 -40.94
N GLU A 364 27.05 -10.91 -41.08
CA GLU A 364 27.56 -12.00 -41.93
C GLU A 364 27.63 -11.58 -43.40
N LEU A 365 26.57 -10.95 -43.91
CA LEU A 365 26.53 -10.44 -45.29
C LEU A 365 27.60 -9.36 -45.51
N ARG A 366 27.84 -8.49 -44.54
CA ARG A 366 28.94 -7.52 -44.60
C ARG A 366 30.30 -8.23 -44.68
N ALA A 367 30.53 -9.24 -43.85
CA ALA A 367 31.79 -9.99 -43.85
C ALA A 367 32.03 -10.72 -45.19
N MET A 368 30.99 -11.33 -45.77
CA MET A 368 31.08 -11.92 -47.12
C MET A 368 31.40 -10.87 -48.18
N ALA A 369 30.80 -9.68 -48.06
CA ALA A 369 31.07 -8.59 -48.98
C ALA A 369 32.54 -8.15 -48.93
N GLU A 370 33.11 -8.03 -47.73
CA GLU A 370 34.54 -7.70 -47.54
C GLU A 370 35.46 -8.79 -48.11
N GLN A 371 35.10 -10.06 -47.95
CA GLN A 371 35.85 -11.18 -48.52
C GLN A 371 35.87 -11.14 -50.06
N GLU A 372 34.74 -10.88 -50.70
CA GLU A 372 34.67 -10.79 -52.16
C GLU A 372 35.35 -9.52 -52.69
N ALA A 373 35.24 -8.40 -51.96
CA ALA A 373 35.98 -7.18 -52.29
C ALA A 373 37.50 -7.40 -52.22
N ALA A 374 38.00 -8.18 -51.26
CA ALA A 374 39.43 -8.53 -51.18
C ALA A 374 39.92 -9.33 -52.38
N ARG A 375 39.03 -10.06 -53.06
CA ARG A 375 39.29 -10.77 -54.32
C ARG A 375 39.07 -9.91 -55.57
N SER A 376 38.77 -8.62 -55.39
CA SER A 376 38.38 -7.67 -56.44
C SER A 376 37.05 -7.98 -57.16
N TYR A 377 36.20 -8.83 -56.57
CA TYR A 377 34.83 -9.09 -57.06
C TYR A 377 33.85 -8.06 -56.50
N TYR A 378 34.01 -6.81 -56.94
CA TYR A 378 33.28 -5.66 -56.40
C TYR A 378 31.77 -5.69 -56.72
N ALA A 379 31.34 -6.34 -57.80
CA ALA A 379 29.92 -6.42 -58.15
C ALA A 379 29.16 -7.33 -57.15
N GLU A 380 29.73 -8.49 -56.85
CA GLU A 380 29.24 -9.46 -55.89
C GLU A 380 29.26 -8.87 -54.47
N ALA A 381 30.36 -8.21 -54.10
CA ALA A 381 30.50 -7.50 -52.82
C ALA A 381 29.42 -6.41 -52.63
N ILE A 382 29.14 -5.60 -53.67
CA ILE A 382 28.05 -4.61 -53.62
C ILE A 382 26.69 -5.28 -53.42
N SER A 383 26.45 -6.44 -54.06
CA SER A 383 25.20 -7.18 -53.89
C SER A 383 25.00 -7.67 -52.45
N PHE A 384 26.08 -8.16 -51.80
CA PHE A 384 26.04 -8.59 -50.41
C PHE A 384 25.81 -7.40 -49.46
N LEU A 385 26.44 -6.24 -49.72
CA LEU A 385 26.18 -5.03 -48.95
C LEU A 385 24.75 -4.51 -49.09
N GLN A 386 24.14 -4.61 -50.28
CA GLN A 386 22.73 -4.26 -50.46
C GLN A 386 21.80 -5.19 -49.67
N GLN A 387 22.12 -6.48 -49.62
CA GLN A 387 21.39 -7.44 -48.78
C GLN A 387 21.60 -7.17 -47.29
N ALA A 388 22.81 -6.81 -46.87
CA ALA A 388 23.10 -6.40 -45.50
C ALA A 388 22.31 -5.14 -45.11
N GLU A 389 22.24 -4.14 -46.00
CA GLU A 389 21.43 -2.94 -45.78
C GLU A 389 19.95 -3.28 -45.59
N ALA A 390 19.39 -4.18 -46.42
CA ALA A 390 18.01 -4.64 -46.28
C ALA A 390 17.77 -5.36 -44.95
N ALA A 391 18.68 -6.25 -44.54
CA ALA A 391 18.58 -6.96 -43.26
C ALA A 391 18.63 -6.00 -42.06
N TYR A 392 19.47 -4.96 -42.10
CA TYR A 392 19.45 -3.91 -41.08
C TYR A 392 18.12 -3.14 -41.05
N GLN A 393 17.48 -2.90 -42.19
CA GLN A 393 16.20 -2.19 -42.25
C GLN A 393 15.03 -2.98 -41.64
N GLU A 394 15.17 -4.29 -41.43
CA GLU A 394 14.17 -5.10 -40.71
C GLU A 394 14.10 -4.79 -39.20
N VAL A 395 15.13 -4.14 -38.65
CA VAL A 395 15.24 -3.81 -37.22
C VAL A 395 14.56 -2.47 -36.92
N THR A 396 13.63 -2.47 -35.97
CA THR A 396 12.87 -1.26 -35.59
C THR A 396 13.48 -0.54 -34.38
N ASP A 397 12.85 0.56 -33.95
CA ASP A 397 13.27 1.34 -32.77
C ASP A 397 12.70 0.80 -31.44
N GLU A 398 11.96 -0.31 -31.47
CA GLU A 398 11.33 -0.91 -30.28
C GLU A 398 12.34 -1.24 -29.18
N PHE A 399 13.53 -1.72 -29.58
CA PHE A 399 14.60 -2.10 -28.65
C PHE A 399 15.81 -1.17 -28.83
N PRO A 400 16.13 -0.30 -27.85
CA PRO A 400 17.15 0.74 -28.01
C PRO A 400 18.55 0.22 -28.36
N SER A 401 18.95 -0.92 -27.79
CA SER A 401 20.26 -1.54 -28.06
C SER A 401 20.38 -2.00 -29.51
N GLU A 402 19.39 -2.73 -30.00
CA GLU A 402 19.31 -3.26 -31.36
C GLU A 402 19.18 -2.10 -32.37
N ALA A 403 18.38 -1.07 -32.05
CA ALA A 403 18.24 0.13 -32.88
C ALA A 403 19.56 0.92 -33.02
N GLN A 404 20.36 1.00 -31.95
CA GLN A 404 21.69 1.61 -32.00
C GLN A 404 22.68 0.79 -32.84
N GLN A 405 22.64 -0.54 -32.72
CA GLN A 405 23.46 -1.43 -33.55
C GLN A 405 23.12 -1.28 -35.03
N ARG A 406 21.82 -1.34 -35.37
CA ARG A 406 21.32 -1.06 -36.71
C ARG A 406 21.83 0.27 -37.25
N THR A 407 21.71 1.33 -36.46
CA THR A 407 22.07 2.69 -36.90
C THR A 407 23.57 2.79 -37.23
N ARG A 408 24.43 2.11 -36.46
CA ARG A 408 25.86 2.02 -36.76
C ARG A 408 26.11 1.18 -38.01
N GLY A 409 25.56 -0.03 -38.05
CA GLY A 409 25.71 -0.95 -39.19
C GLY A 409 25.26 -0.35 -40.52
N LEU A 410 24.13 0.36 -40.55
CA LEU A 410 23.64 1.06 -41.74
C LEU A 410 24.59 2.15 -42.22
N ARG A 411 25.23 2.89 -41.30
CA ARG A 411 26.21 3.91 -41.68
C ARG A 411 27.41 3.26 -42.36
N ASP A 412 27.97 2.24 -41.71
CA ASP A 412 29.16 1.54 -42.20
C ASP A 412 28.91 0.88 -43.56
N VAL A 413 27.77 0.20 -43.73
CA VAL A 413 27.38 -0.43 -44.99
C VAL A 413 27.20 0.60 -46.11
N ARG A 414 26.60 1.76 -45.83
CA ARG A 414 26.41 2.83 -46.82
C ARG A 414 27.74 3.47 -47.23
N ASP A 415 28.64 3.67 -46.28
CA ASP A 415 29.97 4.20 -46.55
C ASP A 415 30.78 3.24 -47.44
N LEU A 416 30.77 1.94 -47.11
CA LEU A 416 31.39 0.89 -47.94
C LEU A 416 30.76 0.78 -49.34
N LEU A 417 29.43 0.83 -49.43
CA LEU A 417 28.71 0.83 -50.72
C LEU A 417 29.16 1.99 -51.61
N ASN A 418 29.29 3.19 -51.04
CA ASN A 418 29.73 4.36 -51.79
C ASN A 418 31.19 4.23 -52.23
N GLN A 419 32.06 3.75 -51.34
CA GLN A 419 33.47 3.53 -51.64
C GLN A 419 33.66 2.52 -52.77
N TRP A 420 33.04 1.34 -52.68
CA TRP A 420 33.24 0.29 -53.68
C TRP A 420 32.54 0.59 -55.01
N LYS A 421 31.42 1.32 -55.01
CA LYS A 421 30.83 1.85 -56.25
C LYS A 421 31.77 2.83 -56.95
N GLN A 422 32.53 3.64 -56.22
CA GLN A 422 33.56 4.51 -56.80
C GLN A 422 34.72 3.70 -57.35
N SER A 423 35.21 2.70 -56.62
CA SER A 423 36.27 1.80 -57.10
C SER A 423 35.86 1.10 -58.40
N LEU A 424 34.66 0.51 -58.46
CA LEU A 424 34.15 -0.16 -59.66
C LEU A 424 34.09 0.79 -60.88
N LYS A 425 33.65 2.04 -60.67
CA LYS A 425 33.64 3.07 -61.73
C LYS A 425 35.05 3.45 -62.18
N GLY A 426 36.00 3.53 -61.25
CA GLY A 426 37.42 3.80 -61.54
C GLY A 426 38.14 2.65 -62.26
N SER A 427 37.71 1.40 -62.05
CA SER A 427 38.25 0.20 -62.72
C SER A 427 37.62 -0.07 -64.09
N ALA A 428 36.47 0.54 -64.42
CA ALA A 428 35.76 0.32 -65.67
C ALA A 428 36.57 0.60 -66.96
N PRO A 429 37.49 1.59 -67.03
CA PRO A 429 38.36 1.78 -68.19
C PRO A 429 39.32 0.60 -68.44
N THR A 430 39.76 -0.06 -67.38
CA THR A 430 40.70 -1.19 -67.42
C THR A 430 40.04 -2.48 -67.90
N TYR A 431 38.76 -2.69 -67.59
CA TYR A 431 37.99 -3.89 -68.00
C TYR A 431 37.17 -3.72 -69.29
N SER A 432 36.92 -2.49 -69.76
CA SER A 432 36.16 -2.21 -70.99
C SER A 432 36.97 -2.38 -72.29
N GLY A 433 38.16 -2.99 -72.22
CA GLY A 433 39.03 -3.24 -73.37
C GLY A 433 39.67 -2.00 -73.99
N ARG A 434 39.41 -0.79 -73.47
CA ARG A 434 40.04 0.46 -73.91
C ARG A 434 41.36 0.79 -73.20
N GLY A 435 41.56 0.33 -71.96
CA GLY A 435 42.84 0.49 -71.26
C GLY A 435 44.01 -0.29 -71.91
N PHE A 436 43.72 -1.40 -72.60
CA PHE A 436 44.75 -2.20 -73.27
C PHE A 436 45.40 -1.45 -74.44
N THR A 437 44.72 -0.48 -75.06
CA THR A 437 45.29 0.29 -76.19
C THR A 437 46.26 1.39 -75.79
N GLU A 438 46.16 1.96 -74.58
CA GLU A 438 47.15 2.93 -74.09
C GLU A 438 48.43 2.24 -73.60
N ASP A 439 48.29 1.08 -72.94
CA ASP A 439 49.46 0.30 -72.47
C ASP A 439 50.19 -0.45 -73.58
N LEU A 440 49.50 -0.83 -74.65
CA LEU A 440 50.18 -1.38 -75.84
C LEU A 440 51.04 -0.29 -76.52
N ASN A 441 50.55 0.96 -76.60
CA ASN A 441 51.31 2.06 -77.20
C ASN A 441 52.49 2.50 -76.33
N SER A 442 52.37 2.46 -74.99
CA SER A 442 53.46 2.75 -74.07
C SER A 442 54.51 1.62 -74.05
N ALA A 443 54.10 0.34 -74.10
CA ALA A 443 54.99 -0.81 -74.22
C ALA A 443 55.71 -0.86 -75.58
N VAL A 444 55.03 -0.47 -76.67
CA VAL A 444 55.63 -0.35 -78.01
C VAL A 444 56.63 0.82 -78.08
N GLN A 445 56.41 1.91 -77.34
CA GLN A 445 57.39 3.00 -77.25
C GLN A 445 58.59 2.70 -76.32
N ALA A 446 58.39 1.89 -75.27
CA ALA A 446 59.45 1.53 -74.33
C ALA A 446 60.31 0.33 -74.77
N GLY A 447 59.76 -0.58 -75.60
CA GLY A 447 60.41 -1.81 -76.02
C GLY A 447 61.25 -1.74 -77.30
N MET A 448 61.17 -0.67 -78.10
CA MET A 448 61.90 -0.60 -79.37
C MET A 448 63.28 0.05 -79.28
N LYS A 449 64.17 -0.59 -78.51
CA LYS A 449 65.63 -0.52 -78.76
C LYS A 449 66.21 -1.93 -78.79
N GLY A 450 66.11 -2.55 -79.96
CA GLY A 450 67.02 -3.62 -80.40
C GLY A 450 66.48 -5.05 -80.28
N LEU A 451 66.16 -5.62 -81.46
CA LEU A 451 66.27 -7.05 -81.80
C LEU A 451 65.37 -8.07 -81.09
N GLU A 452 64.03 -8.04 -81.25
CA GLU A 452 63.19 -9.22 -80.89
C GLU A 452 61.96 -9.49 -81.78
N GLN A 453 61.78 -8.86 -82.97
CA GLN A 453 60.57 -9.13 -83.78
C GLN A 453 60.52 -10.53 -84.41
N GLU A 454 61.65 -11.07 -84.89
CA GLU A 454 61.69 -12.43 -85.45
C GLU A 454 61.64 -13.51 -84.37
N ALA A 455 62.27 -13.28 -83.21
CA ALA A 455 62.28 -14.23 -82.09
C ALA A 455 60.91 -14.34 -81.40
N LEU A 456 60.20 -13.22 -81.23
CA LEU A 456 58.85 -13.20 -80.66
C LEU A 456 57.81 -13.84 -81.58
N ALA A 457 57.94 -13.65 -82.90
CA ALA A 457 57.06 -14.32 -83.87
C ALA A 457 57.25 -15.84 -83.82
N GLU A 458 58.50 -16.32 -83.77
CA GLU A 458 58.79 -17.76 -83.69
C GLU A 458 58.32 -18.39 -82.35
N MET A 459 58.45 -17.67 -81.24
CA MET A 459 57.94 -18.14 -79.93
C MET A 459 56.41 -18.12 -79.85
N ALA A 460 55.76 -17.12 -80.45
CA ALA A 460 54.31 -17.04 -80.51
C ALA A 460 53.71 -18.16 -81.38
N ASP A 461 54.32 -18.46 -82.53
CA ASP A 461 53.89 -19.56 -83.40
C ASP A 461 54.09 -20.93 -82.73
N LYS A 462 55.21 -21.13 -82.01
CA LYS A 462 55.46 -22.36 -81.23
C LYS A 462 54.47 -22.51 -80.08
N ALA A 463 54.19 -21.44 -79.34
CA ALA A 463 53.23 -21.45 -78.24
C ALA A 463 51.80 -21.70 -78.74
N HIS A 464 51.43 -21.11 -79.88
CA HIS A 464 50.12 -21.32 -80.48
C HIS A 464 49.94 -22.75 -81.00
N ALA A 465 50.96 -23.32 -81.64
CA ALA A 465 50.94 -24.72 -82.09
C ALA A 465 50.83 -25.70 -80.91
N ALA A 466 51.57 -25.46 -79.82
CA ALA A 466 51.50 -26.27 -78.61
C ALA A 466 50.12 -26.20 -77.93
N GLU A 467 49.49 -25.02 -77.90
CA GLU A 467 48.16 -24.84 -77.33
C GLU A 467 47.06 -25.49 -78.20
N ILE A 468 47.17 -25.40 -79.53
CA ILE A 468 46.28 -26.14 -80.44
C ILE A 468 46.43 -27.65 -80.24
N GLU A 469 47.65 -28.18 -80.08
CA GLU A 469 47.85 -29.61 -79.81
C GLU A 469 47.25 -30.02 -78.45
N ARG A 470 47.40 -29.19 -77.42
CA ARG A 470 46.81 -29.43 -76.09
C ARG A 470 45.28 -29.47 -76.16
N LEU A 471 44.66 -28.46 -76.78
CA LEU A 471 43.22 -28.37 -76.95
C LEU A 471 42.66 -29.51 -77.82
N THR A 472 43.41 -29.94 -78.84
CA THR A 472 43.02 -31.08 -79.69
C THR A 472 43.04 -32.40 -78.90
N LYS A 473 44.01 -32.59 -77.99
CA LYS A 473 44.05 -33.75 -77.08
C LYS A 473 42.96 -33.70 -76.00
N GLU A 474 42.62 -32.51 -75.49
CA GLU A 474 41.53 -32.33 -74.52
C GLU A 474 40.13 -32.51 -75.12
N MET A 475 39.95 -32.22 -76.41
CA MET A 475 38.67 -32.38 -77.11
C MET A 475 38.43 -33.80 -77.67
N GLN A 476 39.49 -34.62 -77.86
CA GLN A 476 39.36 -35.98 -78.40
C GLN A 476 38.51 -36.97 -77.56
N PRO A 477 38.42 -36.90 -76.22
CA PRO A 477 37.50 -37.73 -75.44
C PRO A 477 36.06 -37.19 -75.40
N GLN A 478 35.78 -35.97 -75.87
CA GLN A 478 34.43 -35.37 -75.85
C GLN A 478 33.70 -35.43 -77.21
N LEU A 479 34.38 -35.86 -78.28
CA LEU A 479 33.79 -36.12 -79.61
C LEU A 479 33.65 -37.61 -79.94
N ALA A 480 34.05 -38.51 -79.03
CA ALA A 480 33.76 -39.94 -79.09
C ALA A 480 32.56 -40.25 -78.19
N ILE A 481 31.34 -40.01 -78.69
CA ILE A 481 30.13 -40.62 -78.14
C ILE A 481 29.91 -41.91 -78.95
N PRO A 482 29.56 -43.05 -78.33
CA PRO A 482 29.14 -44.24 -79.07
C PRO A 482 27.94 -43.96 -79.99
#